data_AF-A0A850MGC9-F1
#
_entry.id   AF-A0A850MGC9-F1
#
_cell.length_a   1.000
_cell.length_b   1.000
_cell.length_c   1.000
_cell.angle_alpha   90.00
_cell.angle_beta   90.00
_cell.angle_gamma   90.00
#
_symmetry.space_group_name_H-M   'P 1'
#
loop_
_entity.id
_entity.type
_entity.pdbx_description
1 polymer ?
#
loop_
_entity_poly.entity_id
_entity_poly.type
_entity_poly.pdbx_seq_one_letter_code
_entity_poly.pdbx_strand_id
1 'polypeptide(L)'
;RSKTLAKADTAERTGKPHESIKLYAQAGDISMKLREEYKASEYFAKAREIREVAIQAVLEAEEKRKREELTARREKLEEERREILMRADNAEEKEDWARAAVIYKEAGALSVDLGEKKLAAQFTAKAKDLQKRAKKVRKERKEETPSE
;
A
#
# COMPACT_ATOMS: atom_id res chain seq x y z
N ARG A 1 -13.83 -44.33 -7.06
CA ARG A 1 -13.68 -43.40 -8.21
C ARG A 1 -14.89 -42.48 -8.37
N SER A 2 -16.07 -42.94 -8.81
CA SER A 2 -17.24 -42.06 -9.08
C SER A 2 -17.65 -41.17 -7.89
N LYS A 3 -17.78 -41.74 -6.67
CA LYS A 3 -18.05 -40.95 -5.45
C LYS A 3 -16.93 -39.94 -5.11
N THR A 4 -15.68 -40.27 -5.43
CA THR A 4 -14.52 -39.40 -5.18
C THR A 4 -14.54 -38.19 -6.12
N LEU A 5 -14.86 -38.42 -7.39
CA LEU A 5 -14.98 -37.37 -8.41
C LEU A 5 -16.15 -36.42 -8.11
N ALA A 6 -17.32 -36.96 -7.75
CA ALA A 6 -18.46 -36.11 -7.36
C ALA A 6 -18.13 -35.18 -6.18
N LYS A 7 -17.33 -35.65 -5.21
CA LYS A 7 -16.81 -34.82 -4.12
C LYS A 7 -15.78 -33.80 -4.62
N ALA A 8 -14.88 -34.20 -5.54
CA ALA A 8 -13.87 -33.30 -6.12
C ALA A 8 -14.54 -32.13 -6.87
N ASP A 9 -15.55 -32.42 -7.68
CA ASP A 9 -16.33 -31.43 -8.44
C ASP A 9 -17.09 -30.50 -7.50
N THR A 10 -17.67 -31.06 -6.42
CA THR A 10 -18.35 -30.25 -5.40
C THR A 10 -17.38 -29.34 -4.66
N ALA A 11 -16.20 -29.84 -4.30
CA ALA A 11 -15.15 -29.04 -3.67
C ALA A 11 -14.65 -27.92 -4.59
N GLU A 12 -14.51 -28.17 -5.90
CA GLU A 12 -14.16 -27.13 -6.89
C GLU A 12 -15.23 -26.04 -6.95
N ARG A 13 -16.51 -26.42 -7.12
CA ARG A 13 -17.64 -25.47 -7.19
C ARG A 13 -17.86 -24.66 -5.93
N THR A 14 -17.51 -25.22 -4.77
CA THR A 14 -17.66 -24.55 -3.46
C THR A 14 -16.42 -23.78 -3.04
N GLY A 15 -15.43 -23.59 -3.92
CA GLY A 15 -14.25 -22.79 -3.64
C GLY A 15 -13.29 -23.43 -2.63
N LYS A 16 -13.23 -24.77 -2.60
CA LYS A 16 -12.32 -25.56 -1.75
C LYS A 16 -11.23 -26.23 -2.61
N PRO A 17 -10.33 -25.46 -3.24
CA PRO A 17 -9.37 -25.99 -4.19
C PRO A 17 -8.45 -27.05 -3.57
N HIS A 18 -8.04 -26.89 -2.30
CA HIS A 18 -7.19 -27.87 -1.64
C HIS A 18 -7.86 -29.25 -1.46
N GLU A 19 -9.16 -29.27 -1.15
CA GLU A 19 -9.94 -30.50 -1.03
C GLU A 19 -10.17 -31.12 -2.42
N SER A 20 -10.47 -30.30 -3.43
CA SER A 20 -10.63 -30.76 -4.82
C SER A 20 -9.34 -31.38 -5.39
N ILE A 21 -8.19 -30.74 -5.20
CA ILE A 21 -6.87 -31.25 -5.62
C ILE A 21 -6.60 -32.63 -5.01
N LYS A 22 -6.83 -32.78 -3.70
CA LYS A 22 -6.64 -34.07 -3.01
C LYS A 22 -7.55 -35.16 -3.58
N LEU A 23 -8.81 -34.83 -3.84
CA LEU A 23 -9.79 -35.80 -4.34
C LEU A 23 -9.54 -36.21 -5.79
N TYR A 24 -9.11 -35.29 -6.66
CA TYR A 24 -8.69 -35.63 -8.02
C TYR A 24 -7.39 -36.45 -8.03
N ALA A 25 -6.40 -36.13 -7.20
CA ALA A 25 -5.21 -36.96 -7.06
C ALA A 25 -5.56 -38.39 -6.59
N GLN A 26 -6.44 -38.52 -5.60
CA GLN A 26 -6.95 -39.83 -5.14
C GLN A 26 -7.72 -40.58 -6.24
N ALA A 27 -8.48 -39.88 -7.08
CA ALA A 27 -9.15 -40.49 -8.23
C ALA A 27 -8.12 -41.01 -9.25
N GLY A 28 -7.03 -40.26 -9.47
CA GLY A 28 -5.88 -40.67 -10.27
C GLY A 28 -5.24 -41.96 -9.75
N ASP A 29 -4.92 -42.01 -8.46
CA ASP A 29 -4.34 -43.19 -7.80
C ASP A 29 -5.24 -44.43 -7.92
N ILE A 30 -6.56 -44.24 -7.76
CA ILE A 30 -7.53 -45.33 -7.93
C ILE A 30 -7.54 -45.82 -9.38
N SER A 31 -7.51 -44.92 -10.37
CA SER A 31 -7.47 -45.31 -11.78
C SER A 31 -6.17 -46.01 -12.17
N MET A 32 -5.02 -45.64 -11.60
CA MET A 32 -3.76 -46.40 -11.77
C MET A 32 -3.90 -47.84 -11.26
N LYS A 33 -4.48 -48.02 -10.07
CA LYS A 33 -4.72 -49.36 -9.50
C LYS A 33 -5.65 -50.22 -10.36
N LEU A 34 -6.56 -49.58 -11.10
CA LEU A 34 -7.46 -50.22 -12.06
C LEU A 34 -6.85 -50.39 -13.46
N ARG A 35 -5.58 -50.03 -13.66
CA ARG A 35 -4.88 -50.02 -14.95
C ARG A 35 -5.56 -49.15 -16.02
N GLU A 36 -6.25 -48.09 -15.59
CA GLU A 36 -6.85 -47.09 -16.46
C GLU A 36 -5.93 -45.86 -16.59
N GLU A 37 -4.76 -46.06 -17.19
CA GLU A 37 -3.68 -45.04 -17.22
C GLU A 37 -4.12 -43.70 -17.82
N TYR A 38 -4.91 -43.73 -18.89
CA TYR A 38 -5.44 -42.53 -19.53
C TYR A 38 -6.29 -41.70 -18.55
N LYS A 39 -7.22 -42.33 -17.82
CA LYS A 39 -8.07 -41.64 -16.83
C LYS A 39 -7.27 -41.15 -15.64
N ALA A 40 -6.28 -41.93 -15.20
CA ALA A 40 -5.38 -41.49 -14.14
C ALA A 40 -4.65 -40.19 -14.51
N SER A 41 -4.12 -40.14 -15.74
CA SER A 41 -3.49 -38.95 -16.31
C SER A 41 -4.43 -37.74 -16.31
N GLU A 42 -5.67 -37.91 -16.77
CA GLU A 42 -6.68 -36.83 -16.75
C GLU A 42 -6.93 -36.29 -15.34
N TYR A 43 -7.06 -37.16 -14.33
CA TYR A 43 -7.30 -36.70 -12.96
C TYR A 43 -6.09 -36.01 -12.34
N PHE A 44 -4.88 -36.50 -12.60
CA PHE A 44 -3.67 -35.80 -12.14
C PHE A 44 -3.48 -34.46 -12.85
N ALA A 45 -3.78 -34.38 -14.15
CA ALA A 45 -3.76 -33.14 -14.90
C ALA A 45 -4.77 -32.13 -14.32
N LYS A 46 -5.98 -32.57 -14.01
CA LYS A 46 -7.01 -31.72 -13.39
C LYS A 46 -6.59 -31.24 -12.00
N ALA A 47 -6.01 -32.11 -11.16
CA ALA A 47 -5.47 -31.72 -9.86
C ALA A 47 -4.34 -30.67 -9.98
N ARG A 48 -3.50 -30.79 -11.00
CA ARG A 48 -2.44 -29.82 -11.30
C ARG A 48 -3.01 -28.48 -11.77
N GLU A 49 -3.97 -28.49 -12.69
CA GLU A 49 -4.63 -27.28 -13.20
C GLU A 49 -5.27 -26.48 -12.06
N ILE A 50 -6.05 -27.15 -11.19
CA ILE A 50 -6.69 -26.50 -10.03
C ILE A 50 -5.63 -25.89 -9.10
N ARG A 51 -4.50 -26.58 -8.91
CA ARG A 51 -3.39 -26.07 -8.10
C ARG A 51 -2.79 -24.81 -8.70
N GLU A 52 -2.53 -24.80 -10.00
CA GLU A 52 -1.96 -23.64 -10.69
C GLU A 52 -2.89 -22.42 -10.61
N VAL A 53 -4.19 -22.61 -10.86
CA VAL A 53 -5.22 -21.56 -10.70
C VAL A 53 -5.31 -21.06 -9.26
N ALA A 54 -5.29 -21.96 -8.27
CA ALA A 54 -5.37 -21.58 -6.87
C ALA A 54 -4.14 -20.76 -6.41
N ILE A 55 -2.94 -21.09 -6.90
CA ILE A 55 -1.73 -20.31 -6.63
C ILE A 55 -1.86 -18.91 -7.25
N GLN A 56 -2.29 -18.84 -8.51
CA GLN A 56 -2.46 -17.57 -9.20
C GLN A 56 -3.47 -16.66 -8.49
N ALA A 57 -4.61 -17.21 -8.04
CA ALA A 57 -5.61 -16.47 -7.29
C ALA A 57 -5.07 -15.91 -5.96
N VAL A 58 -4.21 -16.66 -5.26
CA VAL A 58 -3.55 -16.18 -4.04
C VAL A 58 -2.59 -15.03 -4.34
N LEU A 59 -1.77 -15.16 -5.39
CA LEU A 59 -0.84 -14.11 -5.80
C LEU A 59 -1.58 -12.82 -6.19
N GLU A 60 -2.66 -12.93 -6.95
CA GLU A 60 -3.50 -11.79 -7.33
C GLU A 60 -4.17 -11.12 -6.11
N ALA A 61 -4.65 -11.93 -5.16
CA ALA A 61 -5.23 -11.41 -3.92
C ALA A 61 -4.17 -10.67 -3.07
N GLU A 62 -2.96 -11.20 -2.97
CA GLU A 62 -1.85 -10.55 -2.28
C GLU A 62 -1.43 -9.24 -2.95
N GLU A 63 -1.31 -9.22 -4.29
CA GLU A 63 -1.01 -8.00 -5.04
C GLU A 63 -2.09 -6.94 -4.86
N LYS A 64 -3.36 -7.35 -4.95
CA LYS A 64 -4.50 -6.44 -4.73
C LYS A 64 -4.44 -5.85 -3.32
N ARG A 65 -4.23 -6.67 -2.29
CA ARG A 65 -4.10 -6.21 -0.90
C ARG A 65 -2.95 -5.22 -0.74
N LYS A 66 -1.78 -5.51 -1.33
CA LYS A 66 -0.62 -4.59 -1.30
C LYS A 66 -0.94 -3.26 -1.97
N ARG A 67 -1.66 -3.27 -3.10
CA ARG A 67 -2.09 -2.03 -3.77
C ARG A 67 -3.05 -1.23 -2.91
N GLU A 68 -4.04 -1.87 -2.30
CA GLU A 68 -5.00 -1.22 -1.39
C GLU A 68 -4.27 -0.61 -0.18
N GLU A 69 -3.33 -1.33 0.42
CA GLU A 69 -2.52 -0.83 1.54
C GLU A 69 -1.67 0.38 1.16
N LEU A 70 -1.02 0.35 -0.01
CA LEU A 70 -0.23 1.48 -0.51
C LEU A 70 -1.10 2.70 -0.80
N THR A 71 -2.29 2.50 -1.39
CA THR A 71 -3.26 3.58 -1.62
C THR A 71 -3.73 4.20 -0.30
N ALA A 72 -4.15 3.38 0.66
CA ALA A 72 -4.61 3.86 1.96
C ALA A 72 -3.49 4.60 2.73
N ARG A 73 -2.25 4.10 2.65
CA ARG A 73 -1.09 4.78 3.24
C ARG A 73 -0.84 6.13 2.57
N ARG A 74 -0.96 6.21 1.25
CA ARG A 74 -0.80 7.46 0.51
C ARG A 74 -1.87 8.47 0.90
N GLU A 75 -3.13 8.07 0.94
CA GLU A 75 -4.24 8.93 1.35
C GLU A 75 -4.04 9.49 2.76
N LYS A 76 -3.57 8.64 3.69
CA LYS A 76 -3.26 9.08 5.05
C LYS A 76 -2.16 10.15 5.09
N LEU A 77 -1.07 9.94 4.36
CA LEU A 77 0.04 10.91 4.28
C LEU A 77 -0.39 12.22 3.60
N GLU A 78 -1.27 12.14 2.59
CA GLU A 78 -1.83 13.32 1.93
C GLU A 78 -2.72 14.13 2.88
N GLU A 79 -3.50 13.48 3.74
CA GLU A 79 -4.32 14.13 4.75
C GLU A 79 -3.49 14.73 5.89
N GLU A 80 -2.51 13.99 6.42
CA GLU A 80 -1.55 14.51 7.42
C GLU A 80 -0.83 15.77 6.89
N ARG A 81 -0.43 15.75 5.62
CA ARG A 81 0.17 16.93 4.97
C ARG A 81 -0.82 18.09 4.87
N ARG A 82 -2.10 17.84 4.56
CA ARG A 82 -3.14 18.88 4.50
C ARG A 82 -3.27 19.58 5.85
N GLU A 83 -3.34 18.83 6.94
CA GLU A 83 -3.41 19.38 8.30
C GLU A 83 -2.15 20.18 8.66
N ILE A 84 -0.97 19.71 8.27
CA ILE A 84 0.29 20.44 8.43
C ILE A 84 0.23 21.79 7.70
N LEU A 85 -0.24 21.82 6.44
CA LEU A 85 -0.34 23.06 5.68
C LEU A 85 -1.31 24.05 6.30
N MET A 86 -2.47 23.59 6.77
CA MET A 86 -3.40 24.44 7.52
C MET A 86 -2.75 25.07 8.76
N ARG A 87 -1.92 24.30 9.49
CA ARG A 87 -1.18 24.85 10.64
C ARG A 87 -0.10 25.84 10.22
N ALA A 88 0.53 25.63 9.06
CA ALA A 88 1.53 26.52 8.51
C ALA A 88 0.91 27.86 8.10
N ASP A 89 -0.23 27.82 7.41
CA ASP A 89 -0.96 29.00 6.96
C ASP A 89 -1.46 29.82 8.16
N ASN A 90 -2.04 29.18 9.17
CA ASN A 90 -2.41 29.82 10.43
C ASN A 90 -1.22 30.50 11.14
N ALA A 91 -0.01 29.94 11.03
CA ALA A 91 1.20 30.55 11.61
C ALA A 91 1.68 31.74 10.78
N GLU A 92 1.59 31.68 9.44
CA GLU A 92 1.86 32.82 8.56
C GLU A 92 0.89 33.98 8.80
N GLU A 93 -0.41 33.69 8.92
CA GLU A 93 -1.44 34.71 9.21
C GLU A 93 -1.20 35.44 10.53
N LYS A 94 -0.65 34.72 11.52
CA LYS A 94 -0.26 35.29 12.83
C LYS A 94 1.13 35.93 12.81
N GLU A 95 1.76 36.02 11.65
CA GLU A 95 3.12 36.52 11.45
C GLU A 95 4.20 35.76 12.27
N ASP A 96 3.89 34.53 12.68
CA ASP A 96 4.85 33.63 13.34
C ASP A 96 5.69 32.92 12.28
N TRP A 97 6.53 33.72 11.61
CA TRP A 97 7.36 33.28 10.47
C TRP A 97 8.32 32.13 10.85
N ALA A 98 8.81 32.13 12.09
CA ALA A 98 9.71 31.09 12.57
C ALA A 98 9.00 29.74 12.67
N ARG A 99 7.79 29.72 13.25
CA ARG A 99 6.98 28.52 13.36
C ARG A 99 6.47 28.05 12.00
N ALA A 100 5.96 28.95 11.17
CA ALA A 100 5.52 28.63 9.82
C ALA A 100 6.62 27.92 9.02
N ALA A 101 7.87 28.40 9.10
CA ALA A 101 9.00 27.77 8.43
C ALA A 101 9.27 26.33 8.87
N VAL A 102 9.15 26.04 10.17
CA VAL A 102 9.32 24.67 10.69
C VAL A 102 8.23 23.76 10.14
N ILE A 103 6.98 24.22 10.15
CA ILE A 103 5.83 23.44 9.68
C ILE A 103 5.92 23.18 8.16
N TYR A 104 6.33 24.17 7.36
CA TYR A 104 6.58 23.96 5.93
C TYR A 104 7.71 22.95 5.67
N LYS A 105 8.72 22.85 6.55
CA LYS A 105 9.75 21.82 6.44
C LYS A 105 9.18 20.42 6.71
N GLU A 106 8.24 20.29 7.65
CA GLU A 106 7.50 19.03 7.90
C GLU A 106 6.67 18.62 6.68
N ALA A 107 5.94 19.56 6.06
CA ALA A 107 5.22 19.31 4.81
C ALA A 107 6.15 18.85 3.68
N GLY A 108 7.34 19.45 3.60
CA GLY A 108 8.39 19.04 2.67
C GLY A 108 8.86 17.60 2.88
N ALA A 109 9.02 17.15 4.13
CA ALA A 109 9.40 15.78 4.46
C ALA A 109 8.31 14.78 4.04
N LEU A 110 7.04 15.06 4.35
CA LEU A 110 5.93 14.21 3.90
C LEU A 110 5.82 14.12 2.38
N SER A 111 6.07 15.21 1.66
CA SER A 111 6.12 15.16 0.20
C SER A 111 7.29 14.33 -0.34
N VAL A 112 8.39 14.16 0.40
CA VAL A 112 9.44 13.18 0.04
C VAL A 112 8.92 11.75 0.23
N ASP A 113 8.23 11.48 1.33
CA ASP A 113 7.66 10.16 1.62
C ASP A 113 6.58 9.77 0.60
N LEU A 114 5.85 10.75 0.06
CA LEU A 114 4.90 10.62 -1.05
C LEU A 114 5.57 10.51 -2.43
N GLY A 115 6.89 10.69 -2.53
CA GLY A 115 7.64 10.67 -3.79
C GLY A 115 7.53 11.95 -4.64
N GLU A 116 6.93 13.01 -4.11
CA GLU A 116 6.66 14.27 -4.79
C GLU A 116 7.83 15.25 -4.68
N LYS A 117 8.99 14.88 -5.25
CA LYS A 117 10.26 15.62 -5.10
C LYS A 117 10.16 17.12 -5.42
N LYS A 118 9.38 17.48 -6.46
CA LYS A 118 9.19 18.88 -6.86
C LYS A 118 8.45 19.69 -5.78
N LEU A 119 7.39 19.11 -5.21
CA LEU A 119 6.59 19.76 -4.18
C LEU A 119 7.37 19.86 -2.85
N ALA A 120 8.10 18.81 -2.49
CA ALA A 120 9.02 18.84 -1.35
C ALA A 120 10.06 19.99 -1.46
N ALA A 121 10.60 20.22 -2.65
CA ALA A 121 11.52 21.32 -2.92
C ALA A 121 10.84 22.69 -2.77
N GLN A 122 9.59 22.83 -3.22
CA GLN A 122 8.81 24.06 -3.05
C GLN A 122 8.57 24.39 -1.58
N PHE A 123 8.13 23.41 -0.77
CA PHE A 123 7.95 23.61 0.67
C PHE A 123 9.27 23.93 1.37
N THR A 124 10.37 23.29 0.98
CA THR A 124 11.70 23.60 1.52
C THR A 124 12.14 25.03 1.18
N ALA A 125 11.86 25.50 -0.04
CA ALA A 125 12.17 26.87 -0.45
C ALA A 125 11.34 27.88 0.35
N LYS A 126 10.03 27.65 0.46
CA LYS A 126 9.12 28.47 1.27
C LYS A 126 9.57 28.55 2.73
N ALA A 127 9.94 27.43 3.34
CA ALA A 127 10.48 27.38 4.70
C ALA A 127 11.75 28.25 4.84
N LYS A 128 12.67 28.21 3.87
CA LYS A 128 13.88 29.06 3.89
C LYS A 128 13.55 30.54 3.81
N ASP A 129 12.57 30.92 2.99
CA ASP A 129 12.20 32.33 2.84
C ASP A 129 11.50 32.88 4.09
N LEU A 130 10.63 32.07 4.72
CA LEU A 130 10.04 32.38 6.02
C LEU A 130 11.10 32.52 7.13
N GLN A 131 12.13 31.68 7.14
CA GLN A 131 13.25 31.83 8.08
C GLN A 131 14.01 33.14 7.88
N LYS A 132 14.24 33.57 6.64
CA LYS A 132 14.87 34.88 6.35
C LYS A 132 14.00 36.00 6.87
N ARG A 133 12.68 35.94 6.67
CA ARG A 133 11.72 36.94 7.17
C ARG A 133 11.72 37.00 8.69
N ALA A 134 11.68 35.85 9.37
CA ALA A 134 11.77 35.76 10.82
C ALA A 134 13.04 36.44 11.38
N LYS A 135 14.18 36.20 10.74
CA LYS A 135 15.47 36.82 11.12
C LYS A 135 15.45 38.34 10.93
N LYS A 136 14.88 38.83 9.83
CA LYS A 136 14.77 40.26 9.54
C LYS A 136 13.90 40.98 10.59
N VAL A 137 12.69 40.48 10.85
CA VAL A 137 11.78 41.05 11.87
C VAL A 137 12.42 41.03 13.26
N ARG A 138 13.13 39.95 13.62
CA ARG A 138 13.84 39.87 14.90
C ARG A 138 14.97 40.90 15.00
N LYS A 139 15.66 41.20 13.90
CA LYS A 139 16.72 42.21 13.87
C LYS A 139 16.13 43.61 14.04
N GLU A 140 15.10 43.95 13.28
CA GLU A 140 14.41 45.25 13.35
C GLU A 140 13.90 45.55 14.77
N ARG A 141 13.22 44.58 15.41
CA ARG A 141 12.75 44.73 16.80
C ARG A 141 13.87 45.00 17.82
N LYS A 142 15.07 44.47 17.59
CA LYS A 142 16.23 44.69 18.48
C LYS A 142 16.85 46.07 18.29
N GLU A 143 16.73 46.65 17.10
CA GLU A 143 17.23 47.99 16.79
C GLU A 143 16.26 49.08 17.28
N GLU A 144 14.94 48.77 17.34
CA GLU A 144 13.88 49.64 17.87
C GLU A 144 13.79 49.67 19.41
N THR A 145 14.51 48.79 20.12
CA THR A 145 14.65 48.82 21.58
C THR A 145 16.10 49.15 21.96
N PRO A 146 16.59 50.39 21.77
CA PRO A 146 17.85 50.79 22.37
C PRO A 146 17.68 50.73 23.89
N SER A 147 18.58 50.00 24.55
CA SER A 147 18.72 49.97 26.00
C SER A 147 18.81 51.39 26.57
N GLU A 148 17.83 51.77 27.40
CA GLU A 148 17.94 52.88 28.36
C GLU A 148 18.93 52.54 29.47
#